data_AF-A0A418FBV6-F1
#
_entry.id   AF-A0A418FBV6-F1
#
_cell.length_a   1.000
_cell.length_b   1.000
_cell.length_c   1.000
_cell.angle_alpha   90.00
_cell.angle_beta   90.00
_cell.angle_gamma   90.00
#
_symmetry.space_group_name_H-M   'P 1'
#
loop_
_entity.id
_entity.type
_entity.pdbx_description
1 polymer ?
#
loop_
_entity_poly.entity_id
_entity_poly.type
_entity_poly.pdbx_seq_one_letter_code
_entity_poly.pdbx_strand_id
1 'polypeptide(L)'
;MAPKKGAAAAQDTNEKHKHPLQAVLFADSWTNTFRPISLELPKVLFPLANVPMLEYTLEFLASNGVEEVLIFCTGNTAAIEAFLSTSTTAQTVKTQIVMSPTCLTAGDAIRELDRMQLVRSDPFILISGDVVSNMDLRSAVEAHEARRKKDSSSIMTMVFKEAQVHHNIRPLTDELVVALDSLTHQLVLYETKHPSTAMAFLSNAAFQDHQQISFRYDLMDAQVYICSPDVLVQFSDNFDYQDIRTDFVRNEAQNYEMGNKIHAHIISKDFAARVHDPRTYSAISHAILQRWTYPLVPDNNLLGLHSTYSHQRHDIYKETNVVLARTCSIRSTSILGEGTSVGAKSVVDKSAIGRNCKVGANVKVLGSFLWDDVTVEDNV
;
A
#
# COMPACT_ATOMS: atom_id res chain seq x y z
N MET A 1 -54.22 25.64 -40.94
CA MET A 1 -53.55 25.60 -39.62
C MET A 1 -52.86 24.26 -39.49
N ALA A 2 -51.53 24.25 -39.64
CA ALA A 2 -50.67 23.09 -39.37
C ALA A 2 -49.73 23.50 -38.23
N PRO A 3 -49.53 22.67 -37.18
CA PRO A 3 -48.71 23.07 -36.05
C PRO A 3 -47.21 22.87 -36.35
N LYS A 4 -46.42 23.83 -35.89
CA LYS A 4 -44.95 23.87 -35.97
C LYS A 4 -44.34 22.70 -35.18
N LYS A 5 -43.45 21.93 -35.82
CA LYS A 5 -42.50 21.05 -35.12
C LYS A 5 -41.37 21.92 -34.54
N GLY A 6 -41.26 21.96 -33.23
CA GLY A 6 -40.10 22.51 -32.53
C GLY A 6 -38.90 21.58 -32.69
N ALA A 7 -37.74 22.15 -33.00
CA ALA A 7 -36.46 21.46 -32.96
C ALA A 7 -36.08 21.22 -31.49
N ALA A 8 -36.14 19.96 -31.06
CA ALA A 8 -35.53 19.54 -29.81
C ALA A 8 -34.04 19.32 -30.05
N ALA A 9 -33.21 20.05 -29.31
CA ALA A 9 -31.77 19.88 -29.28
C ALA A 9 -31.44 18.43 -28.86
N ALA A 10 -30.67 17.74 -29.69
CA ALA A 10 -30.07 16.47 -29.32
C ALA A 10 -29.09 16.72 -28.17
N GLN A 11 -29.44 16.24 -26.97
CA GLN A 11 -28.46 16.06 -25.91
C GLN A 11 -27.47 15.00 -26.38
N ASP A 12 -26.21 15.41 -26.41
CA ASP A 12 -25.04 14.61 -26.77
C ASP A 12 -24.88 13.49 -25.73
N THR A 13 -25.58 12.37 -25.93
CA THR A 13 -25.40 11.13 -25.16
C THR A 13 -24.13 10.45 -25.62
N ASN A 14 -22.98 10.99 -25.20
CA ASN A 14 -21.68 10.36 -25.39
C ASN A 14 -21.04 10.11 -24.02
N GLU A 15 -21.80 9.52 -23.09
CA GLU A 15 -21.22 8.79 -21.97
C GLU A 15 -20.63 7.49 -22.53
N LYS A 16 -19.39 7.58 -23.06
CA LYS A 16 -18.54 6.42 -23.28
C LYS A 16 -18.63 5.55 -22.03
N HIS A 17 -18.97 4.27 -22.17
CA HIS A 17 -19.00 3.30 -21.08
C HIS A 17 -17.69 3.39 -20.28
N LYS A 18 -17.70 4.17 -19.18
CA LYS A 18 -16.52 4.32 -18.32
C LYS A 18 -16.41 2.99 -17.59
N HIS A 19 -15.40 2.20 -17.94
CA HIS A 19 -15.12 0.97 -17.21
C HIS A 19 -14.98 1.31 -15.72
N PRO A 20 -15.47 0.43 -14.83
CA PRO A 20 -15.34 0.65 -13.40
C PRO A 20 -13.87 0.84 -13.03
N LEU A 21 -13.58 1.61 -11.98
CA LEU A 21 -12.22 1.87 -11.56
C LEU A 21 -11.56 0.55 -11.11
N GLN A 22 -10.51 0.13 -11.81
CA GLN A 22 -9.75 -1.06 -11.48
C GLN A 22 -8.49 -0.72 -10.69
N ALA A 23 -8.09 -1.64 -9.82
CA ALA A 23 -6.78 -1.63 -9.20
C ALA A 23 -6.01 -2.92 -9.55
N VAL A 24 -4.73 -2.77 -9.86
CA VAL A 24 -3.75 -3.84 -9.93
C VAL A 24 -2.99 -3.86 -8.60
N LEU A 25 -3.11 -4.97 -7.87
CA LEU A 25 -2.49 -5.18 -6.58
C LEU A 25 -1.39 -6.24 -6.70
N PHE A 26 -0.15 -5.88 -6.38
CA PHE A 26 0.94 -6.85 -6.30
C PHE A 26 0.95 -7.53 -4.95
N ALA A 27 0.61 -8.82 -4.93
CA ALA A 27 0.66 -9.66 -3.73
C ALA A 27 2.10 -10.09 -3.39
N ASP A 28 2.99 -10.06 -4.38
CA ASP A 28 4.41 -10.27 -4.16
C ASP A 28 5.15 -8.95 -4.01
N SER A 29 6.21 -8.99 -3.20
CA SER A 29 7.08 -7.82 -2.98
C SER A 29 8.41 -7.92 -3.71
N TRP A 30 8.72 -9.06 -4.33
CA TRP A 30 10.02 -9.38 -4.97
C TRP A 30 11.25 -9.04 -4.10
N THR A 31 11.09 -9.11 -2.78
CA THR A 31 12.16 -8.88 -1.79
C THR A 31 12.39 -10.10 -0.92
N ASN A 32 13.59 -10.17 -0.32
CA ASN A 32 13.99 -11.24 0.58
C ASN A 32 14.00 -10.81 2.06
N THR A 33 13.43 -9.64 2.38
CA THR A 33 13.56 -8.99 3.71
C THR A 33 12.93 -9.78 4.86
N PHE A 34 11.97 -10.65 4.56
CA PHE A 34 11.26 -11.48 5.54
C PHE A 34 11.57 -12.98 5.42
N ARG A 35 12.62 -13.36 4.67
CA ARG A 35 13.07 -14.76 4.68
C ARG A 35 13.67 -15.12 6.05
N PRO A 36 13.38 -16.32 6.59
CA PRO A 36 12.72 -17.46 5.92
C PRO A 36 11.19 -17.47 5.99
N ILE A 37 10.54 -16.62 6.79
CA ILE A 37 9.09 -16.65 7.05
C ILE A 37 8.28 -16.53 5.74
N SER A 38 8.73 -15.66 4.84
CA SER A 38 8.06 -15.43 3.56
C SER A 38 8.13 -16.60 2.56
N LEU A 39 8.86 -17.68 2.88
CA LEU A 39 8.90 -18.90 2.07
C LEU A 39 7.67 -19.79 2.32
N GLU A 40 7.12 -19.74 3.54
CA GLU A 40 5.98 -20.56 3.95
C GLU A 40 4.65 -19.81 3.72
N LEU A 41 4.62 -18.52 4.07
CA LEU A 41 3.43 -17.68 3.96
C LEU A 41 3.76 -16.43 3.11
N PRO A 42 2.94 -16.07 2.10
CA PRO A 42 3.12 -14.84 1.36
C PRO A 42 3.14 -13.63 2.28
N LYS A 43 4.06 -12.69 2.04
CA LYS A 43 4.24 -11.51 2.88
C LYS A 43 2.93 -10.75 3.11
N VAL A 44 2.11 -10.55 2.08
CA VAL A 44 0.84 -9.82 2.19
C VAL A 44 -0.18 -10.46 3.12
N LEU A 45 -0.01 -11.75 3.47
CA LEU A 45 -0.84 -12.44 4.43
C LEU A 45 -0.29 -12.38 5.87
N PHE A 46 0.86 -11.75 6.10
CA PHE A 46 1.36 -11.59 7.46
C PHE A 46 0.39 -10.75 8.28
N PRO A 47 0.07 -11.17 9.51
CA PRO A 47 -0.85 -10.44 10.36
C PRO A 47 -0.19 -9.16 10.87
N LEU A 48 -0.85 -8.03 10.70
CA LEU A 48 -0.47 -6.73 11.22
C LEU A 48 -1.57 -6.28 12.19
N ALA A 49 -1.24 -6.21 13.49
CA ALA A 49 -2.23 -6.11 14.56
C ALA A 49 -3.33 -7.19 14.43
N ASN A 50 -2.91 -8.45 14.25
CA ASN A 50 -3.76 -9.64 14.13
C ASN A 50 -4.69 -9.71 12.91
N VAL A 51 -4.49 -8.84 11.90
CA VAL A 51 -5.23 -8.86 10.64
C VAL A 51 -4.24 -8.93 9.47
N PRO A 52 -4.42 -9.81 8.46
CA PRO A 52 -3.54 -9.87 7.29
C PRO A 52 -3.39 -8.50 6.59
N MET A 53 -2.16 -8.13 6.18
CA MET A 53 -1.89 -6.84 5.51
C MET A 53 -2.75 -6.62 4.25
N LEU A 54 -3.05 -7.69 3.52
CA LEU A 54 -3.89 -7.64 2.34
C LEU A 54 -5.29 -7.08 2.64
N GLU A 55 -5.87 -7.36 3.82
CA GLU A 55 -7.18 -6.82 4.21
C GLU A 55 -7.15 -5.29 4.30
N TYR A 56 -6.10 -4.71 4.89
CA TYR A 56 -5.93 -3.26 4.98
C TYR A 56 -5.88 -2.61 3.59
N THR A 57 -5.17 -3.25 2.65
CA THR A 57 -5.06 -2.73 1.28
C THR A 57 -6.40 -2.83 0.55
N LEU A 58 -7.10 -3.96 0.68
CA LEU A 58 -8.42 -4.15 0.06
C LEU A 58 -9.44 -3.16 0.62
N GLU A 59 -9.46 -2.93 1.94
CA GLU A 59 -10.38 -1.98 2.56
C GLU A 59 -10.09 -0.55 2.15
N PHE A 60 -8.80 -0.20 2.05
CA PHE A 60 -8.37 1.09 1.51
C PHE A 60 -8.87 1.30 0.07
N LEU A 61 -8.77 0.30 -0.81
CA LEU A 61 -9.25 0.38 -2.19
C LEU A 61 -10.78 0.46 -2.26
N ALA A 62 -11.47 -0.40 -1.50
CA ALA A 62 -12.94 -0.46 -1.43
C ALA A 62 -13.53 0.87 -0.97
N SER A 63 -13.00 1.43 0.14
CA SER A 63 -13.40 2.72 0.70
C SER A 63 -13.21 3.89 -0.27
N ASN A 64 -12.31 3.74 -1.25
CA ASN A 64 -12.03 4.74 -2.27
C ASN A 64 -12.79 4.52 -3.59
N GLY A 65 -13.70 3.54 -3.64
CA GLY A 65 -14.58 3.31 -4.79
C GLY A 65 -13.95 2.46 -5.91
N VAL A 66 -12.93 1.65 -5.58
CA VAL A 66 -12.44 0.62 -6.50
C VAL A 66 -13.42 -0.54 -6.53
N GLU A 67 -13.86 -0.92 -7.72
CA GLU A 67 -14.88 -1.96 -7.91
C GLU A 67 -14.29 -3.31 -8.33
N GLU A 68 -13.12 -3.31 -8.97
CA GLU A 68 -12.43 -4.53 -9.41
C GLU A 68 -10.93 -4.48 -9.07
N VAL A 69 -10.44 -5.54 -8.43
CA VAL A 69 -9.04 -5.66 -8.00
C VAL A 69 -8.42 -6.90 -8.64
N LEU A 70 -7.40 -6.68 -9.46
CA LEU A 70 -6.56 -7.69 -10.06
C LEU A 70 -5.38 -7.98 -9.14
N ILE A 71 -5.41 -9.10 -8.42
CA ILE A 71 -4.37 -9.50 -7.47
C ILE A 71 -3.34 -10.34 -8.22
N PHE A 72 -2.17 -9.77 -8.47
CA PHE A 72 -1.10 -10.46 -9.17
C PHE A 72 -0.14 -11.14 -8.18
N CYS A 73 0.15 -12.42 -8.42
CA CYS A 73 1.06 -13.22 -7.61
C CYS A 73 1.89 -14.18 -8.48
N THR A 74 3.00 -14.65 -7.93
CA THR A 74 3.95 -15.58 -8.55
C THR A 74 3.83 -16.97 -7.96
N GLY A 75 3.23 -17.11 -6.77
CA GLY A 75 3.05 -18.38 -6.08
C GLY A 75 2.02 -18.30 -4.96
N ASN A 76 1.86 -19.42 -4.25
CA ASN A 76 1.00 -19.55 -3.06
C ASN A 76 -0.45 -19.05 -3.25
N THR A 77 -1.01 -19.22 -4.44
CA THR A 77 -2.38 -18.80 -4.78
C THR A 77 -3.41 -19.38 -3.83
N ALA A 78 -3.26 -20.66 -3.45
CA ALA A 78 -4.20 -21.33 -2.56
C ALA A 78 -4.36 -20.61 -1.20
N ALA A 79 -3.27 -20.04 -0.66
CA ALA A 79 -3.34 -19.27 0.59
C ALA A 79 -4.07 -17.94 0.40
N ILE A 80 -3.84 -17.26 -0.74
CA ILE A 80 -4.51 -16.01 -1.07
C ILE A 80 -6.00 -16.26 -1.34
N GLU A 81 -6.35 -17.30 -2.11
CA GLU A 81 -7.73 -17.72 -2.36
C GLU A 81 -8.47 -18.06 -1.06
N ALA A 82 -7.83 -18.82 -0.17
CA ALA A 82 -8.39 -19.14 1.14
C ALA A 82 -8.69 -17.88 1.95
N PHE A 83 -7.73 -16.93 1.99
CA PHE A 83 -7.94 -15.64 2.64
C PHE A 83 -9.11 -14.86 2.02
N LEU A 84 -9.13 -14.69 0.70
CA LEU A 84 -10.18 -13.94 0.00
C LEU A 84 -11.57 -14.54 0.21
N SER A 85 -11.68 -15.86 0.35
CA SER A 85 -12.95 -16.53 0.65
C SER A 85 -13.51 -16.15 2.04
N THR A 86 -12.63 -15.77 2.97
CA THR A 86 -12.99 -15.39 4.35
C THR A 86 -13.09 -13.87 4.57
N SER A 87 -12.49 -13.07 3.69
CA SER A 87 -12.48 -11.62 3.80
C SER A 87 -13.86 -11.04 3.50
N THR A 88 -14.38 -10.20 4.41
CA THR A 88 -15.63 -9.48 4.21
C THR A 88 -15.47 -8.40 3.14
N THR A 89 -14.33 -7.72 3.12
CA THR A 89 -14.05 -6.66 2.16
C THR A 89 -13.88 -7.23 0.75
N ALA A 90 -13.19 -8.37 0.60
CA ALA A 90 -13.07 -9.04 -0.70
C ALA A 90 -14.41 -9.50 -1.29
N GLN A 91 -15.47 -9.60 -0.49
CA GLN A 91 -16.82 -9.88 -0.99
C GLN A 91 -17.55 -8.63 -1.49
N THR A 92 -17.10 -7.42 -1.09
CA THR A 92 -17.67 -6.14 -1.55
C THR A 92 -17.07 -5.67 -2.87
N VAL A 93 -15.84 -6.06 -3.17
CA VAL A 93 -15.10 -5.68 -4.37
C VAL A 93 -14.84 -6.92 -5.22
N LYS A 94 -14.94 -6.82 -6.55
CA LYS A 94 -14.67 -7.95 -7.42
C LYS A 94 -13.17 -8.25 -7.47
N THR A 95 -12.72 -9.30 -6.79
CA THR A 95 -11.32 -9.72 -6.81
C THR A 95 -11.07 -10.80 -7.86
N GLN A 96 -10.02 -10.65 -8.67
CA GLN A 96 -9.53 -11.68 -9.59
C GLN A 96 -8.04 -11.92 -9.34
N ILE A 97 -7.65 -13.17 -9.11
CA ILE A 97 -6.25 -13.54 -8.97
C ILE A 97 -5.65 -13.82 -10.35
N VAL A 98 -4.48 -13.26 -10.59
CA VAL A 98 -3.63 -13.52 -11.76
C VAL A 98 -2.34 -14.13 -11.24
N MET A 99 -2.05 -15.36 -11.67
CA MET A 99 -0.84 -16.05 -11.26
C MET A 99 0.09 -16.27 -12.45
N SER A 100 1.34 -15.85 -12.30
CA SER A 100 2.41 -16.13 -13.25
C SER A 100 3.72 -16.46 -12.52
N PRO A 101 4.11 -17.74 -12.46
CA PRO A 101 5.27 -18.17 -11.68
C PRO A 101 6.61 -17.86 -12.37
N THR A 102 6.56 -17.48 -13.64
CA THR A 102 7.73 -17.12 -14.44
C THR A 102 8.16 -15.67 -14.24
N CYS A 103 7.31 -14.82 -13.69
CA CYS A 103 7.61 -13.41 -13.46
C CYS A 103 8.54 -13.27 -12.25
N LEU A 104 9.73 -12.71 -12.45
CA LEU A 104 10.73 -12.54 -11.40
C LEU A 104 10.78 -11.11 -10.85
N THR A 105 10.19 -10.15 -11.56
CA THR A 105 10.21 -8.72 -11.23
C THR A 105 8.84 -8.08 -11.38
N ALA A 106 8.68 -6.88 -10.83
CA ALA A 106 7.47 -6.08 -11.00
C ALA A 106 7.24 -5.71 -12.47
N GLY A 107 8.31 -5.41 -13.22
CA GLY A 107 8.23 -5.12 -14.64
C GLY A 107 7.70 -6.30 -15.46
N ASP A 108 8.15 -7.52 -15.17
CA ASP A 108 7.61 -8.73 -15.81
C ASP A 108 6.11 -8.90 -15.54
N ALA A 109 5.67 -8.61 -14.32
CA ALA A 109 4.25 -8.66 -13.96
C ALA A 109 3.42 -7.64 -14.74
N ILE A 110 3.93 -6.41 -14.90
CA ILE A 110 3.26 -5.35 -15.68
C ILE A 110 3.14 -5.75 -17.16
N ARG A 111 4.23 -6.28 -17.75
CA ARG A 111 4.22 -6.79 -19.15
C ARG A 111 3.22 -7.92 -19.32
N GLU A 112 3.16 -8.82 -18.35
CA GLU A 112 2.23 -9.95 -18.39
C GLU A 112 0.78 -9.46 -18.30
N LEU A 113 0.49 -8.47 -17.46
CA LEU A 113 -0.83 -7.84 -17.37
C LEU A 113 -1.24 -7.16 -18.68
N ASP A 114 -0.31 -6.48 -19.35
CA ASP A 114 -0.53 -5.93 -20.68
C ASP A 114 -0.81 -7.04 -21.71
N ARG A 115 0.01 -8.09 -21.73
CA ARG A 115 -0.17 -9.25 -22.63
C ARG A 115 -1.55 -9.89 -22.47
N MET A 116 -2.05 -9.99 -21.24
CA MET A 116 -3.37 -10.55 -20.96
C MET A 116 -4.53 -9.58 -21.20
N GLN A 117 -4.26 -8.29 -21.39
CA GLN A 117 -5.26 -7.23 -21.62
C GLN A 117 -6.37 -7.21 -20.55
N LEU A 118 -5.99 -7.44 -19.29
CA LEU A 118 -6.93 -7.51 -18.17
C LEU A 118 -7.31 -6.12 -17.63
N VAL A 119 -6.38 -5.17 -17.70
CA VAL A 119 -6.58 -3.78 -17.29
C VAL A 119 -7.30 -3.02 -18.41
N ARG A 120 -8.50 -2.56 -18.10
CA ARG A 120 -9.45 -1.89 -19.00
C ARG A 120 -9.85 -0.50 -18.50
N SER A 121 -9.59 -0.17 -17.24
CA SER A 121 -9.88 1.16 -16.70
C SER A 121 -8.78 2.17 -17.05
N ASP A 122 -9.20 3.42 -17.29
CA ASP A 122 -8.32 4.56 -17.54
C ASP A 122 -8.85 5.77 -16.76
N PRO A 123 -8.20 6.14 -15.63
CA PRO A 123 -7.00 5.53 -15.06
C PRO A 123 -7.27 4.18 -14.35
N PHE A 124 -6.21 3.47 -13.97
CA PHE A 124 -6.21 2.36 -13.02
C PHE A 124 -5.24 2.65 -11.87
N ILE A 125 -5.43 1.98 -10.73
CA ILE A 125 -4.53 2.11 -9.57
C ILE A 125 -3.53 0.97 -9.58
N LEU A 126 -2.25 1.26 -9.38
CA LEU A 126 -1.21 0.27 -9.15
C LEU A 126 -0.71 0.39 -7.71
N ILE A 127 -0.81 -0.69 -6.93
CA ILE A 127 -0.51 -0.69 -5.49
C ILE A 127 0.16 -1.99 -5.06
N SER A 128 1.01 -1.93 -4.03
CA SER A 128 1.54 -3.14 -3.39
C SER A 128 0.61 -3.60 -2.26
N GLY A 129 0.40 -4.91 -2.11
CA GLY A 129 -0.53 -5.49 -1.13
C GLY A 129 -0.10 -5.40 0.34
N ASP A 130 1.04 -4.79 0.61
CA ASP A 130 1.62 -4.57 1.94
C ASP A 130 1.63 -3.07 2.33
N VAL A 131 0.76 -2.28 1.69
CA VAL A 131 0.52 -0.87 1.98
C VAL A 131 -0.63 -0.70 2.96
N VAL A 132 -0.44 0.15 3.97
CA VAL A 132 -1.49 0.59 4.89
C VAL A 132 -1.67 2.09 4.74
N SER A 133 -2.90 2.51 4.44
CA SER A 133 -3.20 3.90 4.12
C SER A 133 -4.64 4.27 4.48
N ASN A 134 -4.85 5.52 4.92
CA ASN A 134 -6.18 6.11 5.13
C ASN A 134 -6.38 7.41 4.33
N MET A 135 -5.53 7.68 3.33
CA MET A 135 -5.68 8.86 2.47
C MET A 135 -6.89 8.76 1.51
N ASP A 136 -7.40 9.92 1.08
CA ASP A 136 -8.50 9.99 0.11
C ASP A 136 -7.99 9.90 -1.33
N LEU A 137 -8.03 8.70 -1.91
CA LEU A 137 -7.54 8.39 -3.25
C LEU A 137 -8.37 9.04 -4.35
N ARG A 138 -9.65 9.28 -4.09
CA ARG A 138 -10.56 9.93 -5.06
C ARG A 138 -10.04 11.30 -5.48
N SER A 139 -9.59 12.11 -4.52
CA SER A 139 -9.02 13.43 -4.80
C SER A 139 -7.78 13.37 -5.71
N ALA A 140 -6.92 12.37 -5.51
CA ALA A 140 -5.73 12.15 -6.31
C ALA A 140 -6.08 11.66 -7.72
N VAL A 141 -7.08 10.77 -7.85
CA VAL A 141 -7.59 10.26 -9.14
C VAL A 141 -8.22 11.38 -9.95
N GLU A 142 -9.09 12.19 -9.34
CA GLU A 142 -9.70 13.35 -10.00
C GLU A 142 -8.66 14.34 -10.50
N ALA A 143 -7.64 14.62 -9.68
CA ALA A 143 -6.53 15.50 -10.07
C ALA A 143 -5.72 14.91 -11.23
N HIS A 144 -5.49 13.58 -11.24
CA HIS A 144 -4.83 12.88 -12.33
C HIS A 144 -5.65 12.96 -13.63
N GLU A 145 -6.95 12.64 -13.59
CA GLU A 145 -7.85 12.73 -14.73
C GLU A 145 -7.90 14.17 -15.30
N ALA A 146 -7.96 15.18 -14.44
CA ALA A 146 -7.98 16.58 -14.85
C ALA A 146 -6.67 17.00 -15.54
N ARG A 147 -5.51 16.49 -15.10
CA ARG A 147 -4.22 16.70 -15.77
C ARG A 147 -4.18 15.99 -17.12
N ARG A 148 -4.54 14.71 -17.15
CA ARG A 148 -4.48 13.89 -18.37
C ARG A 148 -5.41 14.40 -19.48
N LYS A 149 -6.57 14.97 -19.13
CA LYS A 149 -7.46 15.66 -20.08
C LYS A 149 -6.82 16.88 -20.74
N LYS A 150 -5.90 17.56 -20.05
CA LYS A 150 -5.17 18.71 -20.59
C LYS A 150 -3.92 18.29 -21.35
N ASP A 151 -3.26 17.24 -20.88
CA ASP A 151 -2.01 16.74 -21.42
C ASP A 151 -2.00 15.21 -21.37
N SER A 152 -2.17 14.58 -22.54
CA SER A 152 -2.19 13.12 -22.66
C SER A 152 -0.86 12.46 -22.30
N SER A 153 0.25 13.23 -22.27
CA SER A 153 1.55 12.71 -21.82
C SER A 153 1.62 12.49 -20.31
N SER A 154 0.64 12.95 -19.54
CA SER A 154 0.58 12.71 -18.07
C SER A 154 0.14 11.28 -17.75
N ILE A 155 1.07 10.33 -17.82
CA ILE A 155 0.75 8.90 -17.73
C ILE A 155 0.62 8.36 -16.32
N MET A 156 1.25 9.00 -15.31
CA MET A 156 1.29 8.48 -13.95
C MET A 156 1.25 9.59 -12.90
N THR A 157 0.62 9.31 -11.77
CA THR A 157 0.70 10.13 -10.55
C THR A 157 1.07 9.26 -9.36
N MET A 158 2.18 9.61 -8.71
CA MET A 158 2.71 8.91 -7.54
C MET A 158 2.30 9.61 -6.25
N VAL A 159 1.85 8.84 -5.27
CA VAL A 159 1.56 9.37 -3.94
C VAL A 159 2.83 9.37 -3.08
N PHE A 160 3.15 10.53 -2.51
CA PHE A 160 4.25 10.68 -1.55
C PHE A 160 3.73 11.11 -0.19
N LYS A 161 4.26 10.51 0.87
CA LYS A 161 4.00 10.92 2.26
C LYS A 161 5.13 11.79 2.77
N GLU A 162 4.80 12.95 3.33
CA GLU A 162 5.76 13.75 4.10
C GLU A 162 6.13 13.01 5.39
N ALA A 163 7.42 12.73 5.55
CA ALA A 163 7.97 12.05 6.71
C ALA A 163 9.37 12.57 7.04
N GLN A 164 9.65 12.77 8.32
CA GLN A 164 10.99 13.13 8.76
C GLN A 164 12.00 12.05 8.36
N VAL A 165 13.24 12.46 8.07
CA VAL A 165 14.33 11.58 7.60
C VAL A 165 14.54 10.38 8.53
N HIS A 166 14.42 10.58 9.84
CA HIS A 166 14.62 9.53 10.85
C HIS A 166 13.31 8.94 11.39
N HIS A 167 12.21 9.10 10.67
CA HIS A 167 10.91 8.55 11.09
C HIS A 167 10.91 7.02 10.98
N ASN A 168 10.34 6.32 11.97
CA ASN A 168 10.43 4.85 12.08
C ASN A 168 9.73 4.07 10.96
N ILE A 169 8.76 4.70 10.28
CA ILE A 169 8.06 4.09 9.13
C ILE A 169 8.88 4.15 7.83
N ARG A 170 9.94 4.98 7.79
CA ARG A 170 10.83 5.08 6.64
C ARG A 170 11.86 3.94 6.70
N PRO A 171 11.99 3.11 5.65
CA PRO A 171 13.04 2.10 5.58
C PRO A 171 14.42 2.76 5.64
N LEU A 172 15.38 2.13 6.32
CA LEU A 172 16.76 2.67 6.39
C LEU A 172 17.46 2.75 5.04
N THR A 173 17.10 1.86 4.13
CA THR A 173 17.69 1.76 2.79
C THR A 173 17.10 2.78 1.83
N ASP A 174 16.06 3.51 2.23
CA ASP A 174 15.34 4.43 1.35
C ASP A 174 15.87 5.86 1.49
N GLU A 175 16.92 6.17 0.71
CA GLU A 175 17.52 7.51 0.61
C GLU A 175 16.91 8.32 -0.55
N LEU A 176 15.58 8.25 -0.69
CA LEU A 176 14.86 8.96 -1.75
C LEU A 176 15.14 10.47 -1.76
N VAL A 177 15.64 10.95 -2.90
CA VAL A 177 15.73 12.37 -3.27
C VAL A 177 14.81 12.60 -4.47
N VAL A 178 13.92 13.57 -4.37
CA VAL A 178 13.02 13.97 -5.46
C VAL A 178 13.15 15.45 -5.77
N ALA A 179 13.12 15.80 -7.05
CA ALA A 179 13.00 17.18 -7.51
C ALA A 179 11.66 17.34 -8.24
N LEU A 180 10.89 18.34 -7.81
CA LEU A 180 9.55 18.60 -8.31
C LEU A 180 9.48 20.01 -8.89
N ASP A 181 8.77 20.17 -10.00
CA ASP A 181 8.29 21.47 -10.44
C ASP A 181 7.30 22.01 -9.38
N SER A 182 7.55 23.21 -8.89
CA SER A 182 6.77 23.80 -7.79
C SER A 182 5.34 24.21 -8.19
N LEU A 183 5.07 24.41 -9.49
CA LEU A 183 3.77 24.82 -10.01
C LEU A 183 2.94 23.62 -10.48
N THR A 184 3.58 22.69 -11.19
CA THR A 184 2.87 21.56 -11.82
C THR A 184 2.93 20.28 -10.99
N HIS A 185 3.78 20.25 -9.95
CA HIS A 185 4.15 19.04 -9.21
C HIS A 185 4.62 17.90 -10.13
N GLN A 186 5.16 18.23 -11.30
CA GLN A 186 5.81 17.25 -12.18
C GLN A 186 7.12 16.78 -11.53
N LEU A 187 7.35 15.47 -11.59
CA LEU A 187 8.58 14.84 -11.15
C LEU A 187 9.66 15.04 -12.21
N VAL A 188 10.73 15.72 -11.83
CA VAL A 188 11.88 16.06 -12.70
C VAL A 188 13.09 15.19 -12.35
N LEU A 189 13.19 14.77 -11.09
CA LEU A 189 14.24 13.88 -10.61
C LEU A 189 13.66 12.90 -9.60
N TYR A 190 14.06 11.65 -9.73
CA TYR A 190 13.77 10.60 -8.78
C TYR A 190 15.01 9.71 -8.59
N GLU A 191 15.60 9.74 -7.40
CA GLU A 191 16.79 8.97 -7.07
C GLU A 191 16.61 8.26 -5.74
N THR A 192 16.92 6.96 -5.69
CA THR A 192 16.79 6.13 -4.48
C THR A 192 18.12 5.61 -3.95
N LYS A 193 19.23 5.79 -4.69
CA LYS A 193 20.57 5.32 -4.31
C LYS A 193 21.42 6.43 -3.68
N HIS A 194 22.45 5.98 -2.95
CA HIS A 194 23.32 6.81 -2.13
C HIS A 194 23.90 8.02 -2.88
N PRO A 195 23.97 9.21 -2.25
CA PRO A 195 24.42 10.46 -2.86
C PRO A 195 25.90 10.51 -3.28
N SER A 196 26.64 9.40 -3.24
CA SER A 196 27.97 9.32 -3.88
C SER A 196 27.86 9.29 -5.41
N THR A 197 26.73 8.85 -5.95
CA THR A 197 26.38 9.04 -7.36
C THR A 197 25.90 10.49 -7.62
N ALA A 198 25.44 11.17 -6.55
CA ALA A 198 25.10 12.59 -6.30
C ALA A 198 25.64 13.71 -7.20
N MET A 199 26.88 13.55 -7.66
CA MET A 199 27.64 14.64 -8.29
C MET A 199 27.41 14.74 -9.80
N ALA A 200 26.77 13.74 -10.42
CA ALA A 200 26.35 13.80 -11.83
C ALA A 200 25.05 14.60 -12.06
N PHE A 201 24.48 15.23 -11.03
CA PHE A 201 23.06 15.59 -10.93
C PHE A 201 22.70 16.96 -11.49
N LEU A 202 23.69 17.85 -11.66
CA LEU A 202 23.45 19.27 -11.99
C LEU A 202 23.61 19.60 -13.47
N SER A 203 23.93 18.62 -14.32
CA SER A 203 24.04 18.83 -15.77
C SER A 203 22.75 18.50 -16.53
N ASN A 204 21.63 18.30 -15.82
CA ASN A 204 20.40 17.86 -16.47
C ASN A 204 19.73 19.02 -17.22
N ALA A 205 19.70 18.95 -18.55
CA ALA A 205 19.01 19.91 -19.42
C ALA A 205 17.53 20.06 -19.03
N ALA A 206 16.94 19.02 -18.44
CA ALA A 206 15.59 19.00 -17.88
C ALA A 206 15.29 20.18 -16.94
N PHE A 207 16.28 20.76 -16.24
CA PHE A 207 16.02 21.89 -15.35
C PHE A 207 15.76 23.22 -16.09
N GLN A 208 16.11 23.33 -17.37
CA GLN A 208 15.97 24.56 -18.13
C GLN A 208 14.50 24.87 -18.48
N ASP A 209 13.66 23.84 -18.57
CA ASP A 209 12.24 23.98 -18.94
C ASP A 209 11.34 24.33 -17.75
N HIS A 210 11.85 24.27 -16.53
CA HIS A 210 11.09 24.55 -15.31
C HIS A 210 11.53 25.84 -14.62
N GLN A 211 10.57 26.74 -14.37
CA GLN A 211 10.85 28.03 -13.73
C GLN A 211 11.30 27.89 -12.27
N GLN A 212 10.72 26.94 -11.54
CA GLN A 212 11.01 26.74 -10.12
C GLN A 212 10.98 25.25 -9.76
N ILE A 213 12.11 24.76 -9.26
CA ILE A 213 12.29 23.37 -8.86
C ILE A 213 12.52 23.30 -7.35
N SER A 214 11.78 22.41 -6.70
CA SER A 214 11.90 22.10 -5.28
C SER A 214 12.57 20.74 -5.10
N PHE A 215 13.74 20.72 -4.48
CA PHE A 215 14.42 19.49 -4.06
C PHE A 215 13.94 19.07 -2.67
N ARG A 216 13.53 17.81 -2.53
CA ARG A 216 12.96 17.26 -1.31
C ARG A 216 13.58 15.92 -0.96
N TYR A 217 13.93 15.79 0.33
CA TYR A 217 14.46 14.56 0.94
C TYR A 217 13.58 14.08 2.11
N ASP A 218 12.53 14.84 2.41
CA ASP A 218 11.53 14.60 3.46
C ASP A 218 10.28 13.88 2.93
N LEU A 219 10.35 13.35 1.70
CA LEU A 219 9.27 12.56 1.09
C LEU A 219 9.59 11.07 1.16
N MET A 220 8.57 10.28 1.42
CA MET A 220 8.56 8.83 1.36
C MET A 220 7.60 8.38 0.27
N ASP A 221 8.01 7.45 -0.57
CA ASP A 221 7.14 6.84 -1.58
C ASP A 221 6.10 5.94 -0.90
N ALA A 222 4.81 6.24 -1.09
CA ALA A 222 3.73 5.46 -0.50
C ALA A 222 3.44 4.16 -1.27
N GLN A 223 4.04 3.98 -2.46
CA GLN A 223 3.78 2.87 -3.39
C GLN A 223 2.31 2.72 -3.79
N VAL A 224 1.65 3.87 -3.95
CA VAL A 224 0.32 3.99 -4.54
C VAL A 224 0.47 4.86 -5.78
N TYR A 225 0.19 4.28 -6.94
CA TYR A 225 0.34 4.95 -8.23
C TYR A 225 -1.01 4.96 -8.96
N ILE A 226 -1.36 6.10 -9.53
CA ILE A 226 -2.50 6.25 -10.42
C ILE A 226 -1.93 6.29 -11.83
N CYS A 227 -2.24 5.27 -12.61
CA CYS A 227 -1.63 5.00 -13.90
C CYS A 227 -2.67 5.09 -15.01
N SER A 228 -2.26 5.61 -16.15
CA SER A 228 -2.94 5.37 -17.41
C SER A 228 -2.48 4.04 -18.02
N PRO A 229 -3.26 3.42 -18.92
CA PRO A 229 -2.84 2.22 -19.64
C PRO A 229 -1.52 2.36 -20.41
N ASP A 230 -1.12 3.60 -20.74
CA ASP A 230 0.15 3.89 -21.41
C ASP A 230 1.36 3.40 -20.58
N VAL A 231 1.24 3.35 -19.25
CA VAL A 231 2.28 2.76 -18.39
C VAL A 231 2.53 1.29 -18.73
N LEU A 232 1.47 0.52 -19.00
CA LEU A 232 1.60 -0.90 -19.37
C LEU A 232 2.37 -1.05 -20.68
N VAL A 233 2.01 -0.23 -21.67
CA VAL A 233 2.66 -0.19 -22.99
C VAL A 233 4.14 0.18 -22.87
N GLN A 234 4.49 1.16 -22.02
CA GLN A 234 5.89 1.54 -21.79
C GLN A 234 6.74 0.39 -21.24
N PHE A 235 6.19 -0.45 -20.36
CA PHE A 235 6.90 -1.63 -19.87
C PHE A 235 7.03 -2.71 -20.95
N SER A 236 6.03 -2.88 -21.81
CA SER A 236 6.04 -3.82 -22.93
C SER A 236 7.05 -3.43 -24.02
N ASP A 237 7.16 -2.14 -24.33
CA ASP A 237 8.09 -1.63 -25.33
C ASP A 237 9.53 -1.60 -24.81
N ASN A 238 9.73 -1.31 -23.52
CA ASN A 238 11.04 -1.22 -22.87
C ASN A 238 11.29 -2.40 -21.93
N PHE A 239 11.91 -3.47 -22.45
CA PHE A 239 12.21 -4.70 -21.70
C PHE A 239 13.22 -4.50 -20.55
N ASP A 240 13.98 -3.41 -20.55
CA ASP A 240 14.98 -3.11 -19.52
C ASP A 240 14.35 -2.65 -18.19
N TYR A 241 13.08 -2.24 -18.18
CA TYR A 241 12.41 -1.81 -16.96
C TYR A 241 12.01 -3.00 -16.08
N GLN A 242 12.76 -3.24 -15.01
CA GLN A 242 12.52 -4.39 -14.11
C GLN A 242 11.84 -3.94 -12.81
N ASP A 243 12.27 -2.82 -12.25
CA ASP A 243 11.66 -2.19 -11.08
C ASP A 243 10.98 -0.86 -11.45
N ILE A 244 9.83 -0.60 -10.82
CA ILE A 244 9.03 0.61 -11.07
C ILE A 244 9.80 1.85 -10.62
N ARG A 245 10.43 1.82 -9.45
CA ARG A 245 11.07 2.99 -8.83
C ARG A 245 12.43 3.25 -9.45
N THR A 246 13.30 2.23 -9.51
CA THR A 246 14.71 2.43 -9.88
C THR A 246 14.93 2.56 -11.37
N ASP A 247 14.07 1.95 -12.19
CA ASP A 247 14.26 1.88 -13.63
C ASP A 247 13.22 2.78 -14.32
N PHE A 248 11.94 2.44 -14.21
CA PHE A 248 10.88 3.16 -14.94
C PHE A 248 10.76 4.63 -14.52
N VAL A 249 10.43 4.90 -13.25
CA VAL A 249 10.21 6.27 -12.76
C VAL A 249 11.46 7.13 -12.91
N ARG A 250 12.63 6.58 -12.54
CA ARG A 250 13.92 7.26 -12.67
C ARG A 250 14.17 7.71 -14.10
N ASN A 251 14.02 6.80 -15.07
CA ASN A 251 14.36 7.07 -16.46
C ASN A 251 13.31 7.97 -17.13
N GLU A 252 12.01 7.72 -16.91
CA GLU A 252 10.94 8.55 -17.47
C GLU A 252 10.94 9.98 -16.92
N ALA A 253 11.19 10.16 -15.61
CA ALA A 253 11.28 11.50 -15.03
C ALA A 253 12.46 12.32 -15.56
N GLN A 254 13.55 11.64 -15.98
CA GLN A 254 14.75 12.28 -16.51
C GLN A 254 14.73 12.42 -18.05
N ASN A 255 13.77 11.79 -18.73
CA ASN A 255 13.64 11.84 -20.18
C ASN A 255 12.88 13.10 -20.63
N TYR A 256 13.60 14.21 -20.87
CA TYR A 256 13.00 15.53 -21.08
C TYR A 256 12.59 15.83 -22.54
N GLU A 257 13.10 15.11 -23.54
CA GLU A 257 12.92 15.48 -24.96
C GLU A 257 11.60 14.99 -25.57
N MET A 258 11.11 13.81 -25.17
CA MET A 258 9.84 13.21 -25.63
C MET A 258 9.16 12.34 -24.56
N GLY A 259 9.58 12.47 -23.30
CA GLY A 259 9.16 11.57 -22.22
C GLY A 259 7.73 11.82 -21.76
N ASN A 260 7.13 10.76 -21.24
CA ASN A 260 5.86 10.86 -20.54
C ASN A 260 6.07 11.57 -19.19
N LYS A 261 5.05 12.29 -18.74
CA LYS A 261 5.10 13.07 -17.50
C LYS A 261 4.57 12.26 -16.32
N ILE A 262 5.35 12.25 -15.25
CA ILE A 262 4.99 11.70 -13.95
C ILE A 262 4.75 12.85 -12.99
N HIS A 263 3.66 12.82 -12.24
CA HIS A 263 3.33 13.85 -11.25
C HIS A 263 3.36 13.31 -9.82
N ALA A 264 3.66 14.16 -8.86
CA ALA A 264 3.61 13.86 -7.44
C ALA A 264 2.30 14.36 -6.81
N HIS A 265 1.66 13.52 -6.00
CA HIS A 265 0.58 13.89 -5.09
C HIS A 265 1.08 13.74 -3.66
N ILE A 266 1.31 14.85 -2.96
CA ILE A 266 1.95 14.86 -1.65
C ILE A 266 0.89 14.92 -0.55
N ILE A 267 0.90 13.93 0.35
CA ILE A 267 0.06 13.89 1.55
C ILE A 267 0.88 14.22 2.79
N SER A 268 0.36 15.11 3.63
CA SER A 268 1.01 15.54 4.87
C SER A 268 0.28 15.06 6.12
N LYS A 269 -1.05 15.06 6.11
CA LYS A 269 -1.90 14.69 7.25
C LYS A 269 -2.16 13.20 7.35
N ASP A 270 -2.64 12.61 6.26
CA ASP A 270 -3.09 11.22 6.24
C ASP A 270 -1.90 10.26 6.34
N PHE A 271 -2.13 9.06 6.86
CA PHE A 271 -1.15 8.01 6.96
C PHE A 271 -1.11 7.21 5.65
N ALA A 272 0.09 7.00 5.12
CA ALA A 272 0.35 6.00 4.11
C ALA A 272 1.78 5.47 4.32
N ALA A 273 1.93 4.16 4.44
CA ALA A 273 3.23 3.52 4.56
C ALA A 273 3.18 2.08 4.07
N ARG A 274 4.31 1.61 3.58
CA ARG A 274 4.51 0.22 3.16
C ARG A 274 5.33 -0.53 4.20
N VAL A 275 4.93 -1.76 4.50
CA VAL A 275 5.76 -2.68 5.27
C VAL A 275 6.88 -3.22 4.39
N HIS A 276 8.11 -2.74 4.51
CA HIS A 276 9.24 -3.17 3.68
C HIS A 276 10.09 -4.26 4.34
N ASP A 277 10.35 -4.11 5.63
CA ASP A 277 11.26 -4.91 6.45
C ASP A 277 10.70 -5.09 7.87
N PRO A 278 11.31 -5.94 8.72
CA PRO A 278 10.80 -6.16 10.08
C PRO A 278 10.72 -4.89 10.96
N ARG A 279 11.53 -3.85 10.70
CA ARG A 279 11.48 -2.60 11.47
C ARG A 279 10.26 -1.78 11.09
N THR A 280 10.02 -1.63 9.79
CA THR A 280 8.83 -0.94 9.28
C THR A 280 7.56 -1.72 9.61
N TYR A 281 7.58 -3.05 9.60
CA TYR A 281 6.49 -3.89 10.13
C TYR A 281 6.16 -3.54 11.59
N SER A 282 7.18 -3.49 12.45
CA SER A 282 7.00 -3.09 13.84
C SER A 282 6.47 -1.66 13.95
N ALA A 283 7.08 -0.70 13.25
CA ALA A 283 6.68 0.70 13.31
C ALA A 283 5.23 0.93 12.85
N ILE A 284 4.81 0.31 11.74
CA ILE A 284 3.46 0.43 11.19
C ILE A 284 2.47 -0.28 12.10
N SER A 285 2.81 -1.45 12.66
CA SER A 285 1.94 -2.12 13.64
C SER A 285 1.66 -1.23 14.85
N HIS A 286 2.69 -0.59 15.41
CA HIS A 286 2.51 0.37 16.49
C HIS A 286 1.70 1.60 16.05
N ALA A 287 1.90 2.10 14.83
CA ALA A 287 1.14 3.23 14.30
C ALA A 287 -0.36 2.93 14.21
N ILE A 288 -0.73 1.70 13.82
CA ILE A 288 -2.12 1.22 13.81
C ILE A 288 -2.69 1.20 15.23
N LEU A 289 -1.97 0.61 16.19
CA LEU A 289 -2.40 0.56 17.59
C LEU A 289 -2.55 1.97 18.20
N GLN A 290 -1.68 2.90 17.80
CA GLN A 290 -1.73 4.32 18.19
C GLN A 290 -2.75 5.15 17.39
N ARG A 291 -3.57 4.51 16.55
CA ARG A 291 -4.68 5.11 15.79
C ARG A 291 -4.29 6.12 14.72
N TRP A 292 -3.04 6.11 14.23
CA TRP A 292 -2.63 6.95 13.10
C TRP A 292 -3.38 6.62 11.81
N THR A 293 -3.88 5.38 11.70
CA THR A 293 -4.57 4.84 10.52
C THR A 293 -6.09 4.90 10.61
N TYR A 294 -6.67 5.66 11.55
CA TYR A 294 -8.13 5.75 11.69
C TYR A 294 -8.80 6.08 10.34
N PRO A 295 -9.88 5.38 9.93
CA PRO A 295 -10.69 4.43 10.69
C PRO A 295 -10.20 2.97 10.68
N LEU A 296 -9.08 2.64 10.02
CA LEU A 296 -8.50 1.29 9.94
C LEU A 296 -7.74 0.94 11.23
N VAL A 297 -8.47 0.80 12.32
CA VAL A 297 -7.98 0.49 13.66
C VAL A 297 -8.74 -0.70 14.25
N PRO A 298 -8.13 -1.51 15.14
CA PRO A 298 -8.74 -2.77 15.59
C PRO A 298 -10.11 -2.60 16.24
N ASP A 299 -10.33 -1.53 17.01
CA ASP A 299 -11.56 -1.31 17.77
C ASP A 299 -12.79 -0.96 16.94
N ASN A 300 -12.58 -0.49 15.69
CA ASN A 300 -13.69 -0.30 14.77
C ASN A 300 -14.22 -1.63 14.24
N ASN A 301 -13.48 -2.75 14.40
CA ASN A 301 -13.85 -4.10 13.96
C ASN A 301 -14.34 -4.14 12.50
N LEU A 302 -13.81 -3.25 11.67
CA LEU A 302 -14.06 -3.21 10.22
C LEU A 302 -13.26 -4.29 9.50
N LEU A 303 -12.11 -4.65 10.09
CA LEU A 303 -11.12 -5.53 9.50
C LEU A 303 -11.16 -6.90 10.18
N GLY A 304 -11.10 -7.95 9.38
CA GLY A 304 -11.04 -9.34 9.85
C GLY A 304 -12.41 -9.91 10.21
N LEU A 305 -12.62 -11.16 9.81
CA LEU A 305 -13.87 -11.87 10.04
C LEU A 305 -14.13 -12.04 11.55
N HIS A 306 -15.26 -11.50 12.01
CA HIS A 306 -15.73 -11.57 13.41
C HIS A 306 -14.75 -10.97 14.44
N SER A 307 -13.99 -9.92 14.08
CA SER A 307 -13.18 -9.20 15.07
C SER A 307 -14.07 -8.56 16.17
N THR A 308 -13.61 -8.66 17.42
CA THR A 308 -14.36 -8.17 18.61
C THR A 308 -13.48 -7.35 19.55
N TYR A 309 -12.48 -6.65 19.01
CA TYR A 309 -11.56 -5.83 19.77
C TYR A 309 -12.29 -4.68 20.48
N SER A 310 -11.94 -4.54 21.76
CA SER A 310 -12.30 -3.39 22.58
C SER A 310 -11.05 -2.57 22.90
N HIS A 311 -11.16 -1.24 22.75
CA HIS A 311 -10.08 -0.32 23.09
C HIS A 311 -10.11 0.05 24.57
N GLN A 312 -8.94 -0.02 25.21
CA GLN A 312 -8.70 0.37 26.60
C GLN A 312 -7.63 1.46 26.66
N ARG A 313 -7.51 2.13 27.82
CA ARG A 313 -6.49 3.17 28.02
C ARG A 313 -5.09 2.64 27.72
N HIS A 314 -4.22 3.53 27.28
CA HIS A 314 -2.83 3.23 26.87
C HIS A 314 -2.72 2.38 25.61
N ASP A 315 -3.67 2.52 24.68
CA ASP A 315 -3.67 1.81 23.38
C ASP A 315 -3.64 0.28 23.56
N ILE A 316 -4.41 -0.21 24.52
CA ILE A 316 -4.53 -1.64 24.81
C ILE A 316 -5.78 -2.16 24.12
N TYR A 317 -5.63 -3.21 23.31
CA TYR A 317 -6.72 -3.83 22.56
C TYR A 317 -6.90 -5.27 23.01
N LYS A 318 -8.15 -5.65 23.30
CA LYS A 318 -8.49 -7.01 23.72
C LYS A 318 -9.74 -7.49 23.00
N GLU A 319 -9.64 -8.64 22.36
CA GLU A 319 -10.80 -9.38 21.88
C GLU A 319 -11.59 -10.04 23.02
N THR A 320 -12.74 -10.61 22.68
CA THR A 320 -13.52 -11.43 23.59
C THR A 320 -12.78 -12.72 23.97
N ASN A 321 -13.18 -13.35 25.08
CA ASN A 321 -12.61 -14.63 25.56
C ASN A 321 -11.10 -14.62 25.89
N VAL A 322 -10.48 -13.45 26.08
CA VAL A 322 -9.10 -13.35 26.57
C VAL A 322 -9.03 -13.63 28.08
N VAL A 323 -8.20 -14.59 28.49
CA VAL A 323 -8.04 -15.01 29.88
C VAL A 323 -6.76 -14.42 30.48
N LEU A 324 -6.90 -13.54 31.46
CA LEU A 324 -5.77 -12.88 32.12
C LEU A 324 -5.66 -13.32 33.57
N ALA A 325 -4.49 -13.85 33.97
CA ALA A 325 -4.21 -14.13 35.37
C ALA A 325 -4.19 -12.85 36.21
N ARG A 326 -4.66 -12.92 37.47
CA ARG A 326 -4.80 -11.75 38.35
C ARG A 326 -3.51 -10.92 38.53
N THR A 327 -2.35 -11.57 38.48
CA THR A 327 -1.05 -10.93 38.69
C THR A 327 -0.32 -10.58 37.40
N CYS A 328 -0.91 -10.80 36.22
CA CYS A 328 -0.31 -10.40 34.96
C CYS A 328 -0.46 -8.89 34.74
N SER A 329 0.45 -8.31 33.96
CA SER A 329 0.43 -6.88 33.63
C SER A 329 0.49 -6.70 32.12
N ILE A 330 -0.59 -6.18 31.55
CA ILE A 330 -0.60 -5.71 30.15
C ILE A 330 -0.31 -4.21 30.17
N ARG A 331 0.76 -3.80 29.50
CA ARG A 331 1.22 -2.41 29.40
C ARG A 331 0.81 -1.80 28.07
N SER A 332 1.35 -0.62 27.77
CA SER A 332 0.94 0.22 26.64
C SER A 332 1.10 -0.44 25.27
N THR A 333 0.27 0.00 24.33
CA THR A 333 0.37 -0.29 22.89
C THR A 333 0.46 -1.79 22.63
N SER A 334 -0.47 -2.55 23.20
CA SER A 334 -0.49 -4.01 23.10
C SER A 334 -1.86 -4.52 22.67
N ILE A 335 -1.88 -5.57 21.85
CA ILE A 335 -3.09 -6.20 21.32
C ILE A 335 -3.11 -7.69 21.66
N LEU A 336 -4.27 -8.19 22.10
CA LEU A 336 -4.48 -9.59 22.45
C LEU A 336 -5.71 -10.13 21.70
N GLY A 337 -5.49 -11.15 20.87
CA GLY A 337 -6.53 -11.84 20.12
C GLY A 337 -7.37 -12.81 20.96
N GLU A 338 -8.52 -13.20 20.41
CA GLU A 338 -9.49 -14.10 21.02
C GLU A 338 -8.87 -15.44 21.45
N GLY A 339 -9.36 -15.98 22.56
CA GLY A 339 -8.95 -17.30 23.06
C GLY A 339 -7.55 -17.33 23.68
N THR A 340 -6.85 -16.20 23.71
CA THR A 340 -5.50 -16.11 24.28
C THR A 340 -5.52 -16.09 25.80
N SER A 341 -4.58 -16.81 26.41
CA SER A 341 -4.39 -16.84 27.87
C SER A 341 -3.02 -16.32 28.29
N VAL A 342 -2.96 -15.49 29.34
CA VAL A 342 -1.71 -14.96 29.92
C VAL A 342 -1.56 -15.38 31.37
N GLY A 343 -0.47 -16.10 31.66
CA GLY A 343 -0.14 -16.66 32.97
C GLY A 343 0.23 -15.62 34.04
N ALA A 344 0.32 -16.11 35.28
CA ALA A 344 0.60 -15.28 36.46
C ALA A 344 1.99 -14.63 36.39
N LYS A 345 2.12 -13.40 36.89
CA LYS A 345 3.37 -12.60 36.92
C LYS A 345 3.98 -12.29 35.54
N SER A 346 3.27 -12.57 34.44
CA SER A 346 3.74 -12.27 33.10
C SER A 346 3.48 -10.81 32.73
N VAL A 347 4.35 -10.25 31.90
CA VAL A 347 4.32 -8.85 31.44
C VAL A 347 4.28 -8.81 29.93
N VAL A 348 3.32 -8.09 29.37
CA VAL A 348 3.21 -7.82 27.93
C VAL A 348 3.31 -6.32 27.73
N ASP A 349 4.22 -5.86 26.86
CA ASP A 349 4.43 -4.43 26.57
C ASP A 349 4.80 -4.22 25.12
N LYS A 350 4.18 -3.23 24.45
CA LYS A 350 4.44 -2.88 23.05
C LYS A 350 4.44 -4.11 22.12
N SER A 351 3.49 -5.02 22.33
CA SER A 351 3.52 -6.35 21.70
C SER A 351 2.16 -6.70 21.12
N ALA A 352 2.17 -7.44 20.00
CA ALA A 352 0.97 -8.01 19.42
C ALA A 352 0.94 -9.52 19.69
N ILE A 353 -0.17 -10.00 20.24
CA ILE A 353 -0.41 -11.41 20.49
C ILE A 353 -1.66 -11.80 19.72
N GLY A 354 -1.50 -12.78 18.81
CA GLY A 354 -2.55 -13.35 17.98
C GLY A 354 -3.66 -14.06 18.76
N ARG A 355 -4.51 -14.76 18.01
CA ARG A 355 -5.60 -15.59 18.53
C ARG A 355 -5.07 -16.94 19.01
N ASN A 356 -5.74 -17.53 19.99
CA ASN A 356 -5.45 -18.86 20.55
C ASN A 356 -4.03 -19.02 21.12
N CYS A 357 -3.34 -17.93 21.46
CA CYS A 357 -2.01 -18.01 22.03
C CYS A 357 -2.05 -18.41 23.51
N LYS A 358 -1.04 -19.14 23.97
CA LYS A 358 -0.88 -19.52 25.39
C LYS A 358 0.43 -18.98 25.92
N VAL A 359 0.37 -17.91 26.72
CA VAL A 359 1.53 -17.34 27.39
C VAL A 359 1.59 -17.88 28.82
N GLY A 360 2.68 -18.57 29.15
CA GLY A 360 2.95 -19.15 30.46
C GLY A 360 3.08 -18.13 31.60
N ALA A 361 3.42 -18.63 32.78
CA ALA A 361 3.68 -17.84 33.97
C ALA A 361 5.11 -17.27 33.98
N ASN A 362 5.27 -16.09 34.57
CA ASN A 362 6.56 -15.40 34.71
C ASN A 362 7.28 -15.13 33.37
N VAL A 363 6.50 -14.80 32.32
CA VAL A 363 7.00 -14.50 30.97
C VAL A 363 7.09 -13.00 30.72
N LYS A 364 8.10 -12.52 29.98
CA LYS A 364 8.20 -11.11 29.56
C LYS A 364 8.17 -10.96 28.04
N VAL A 365 7.01 -10.57 27.50
CA VAL A 365 6.82 -10.28 26.08
C VAL A 365 6.97 -8.77 25.85
N LEU A 366 8.09 -8.34 25.28
CA LEU A 366 8.42 -6.92 25.09
C LEU A 366 8.73 -6.65 23.61
N GLY A 367 8.04 -5.71 22.98
CA GLY A 367 8.32 -5.34 21.58
C GLY A 367 8.15 -6.50 20.58
N SER A 368 7.35 -7.52 20.92
CA SER A 368 7.31 -8.80 20.22
C SER A 368 5.98 -9.04 19.51
N PHE A 369 6.02 -9.84 18.45
CA PHE A 369 4.86 -10.16 17.61
C PHE A 369 4.66 -11.68 17.61
N LEU A 370 3.64 -12.14 18.31
CA LEU A 370 3.24 -13.55 18.36
C LEU A 370 2.03 -13.69 17.43
N TRP A 371 2.15 -14.54 16.42
CA TRP A 371 1.03 -14.87 15.54
C TRP A 371 0.12 -15.91 16.20
N ASP A 372 -0.93 -16.31 15.48
CA ASP A 372 -1.96 -17.20 16.00
C ASP A 372 -1.38 -18.57 16.41
N ASP A 373 -2.03 -19.21 17.38
CA ASP A 373 -1.73 -20.57 17.88
C ASP A 373 -0.33 -20.76 18.50
N VAL A 374 0.34 -19.67 18.91
CA VAL A 374 1.65 -19.71 19.57
C VAL A 374 1.55 -20.04 21.06
N THR A 375 2.37 -20.99 21.52
CA THR A 375 2.54 -21.29 22.95
C THR A 375 3.93 -20.84 23.43
N VAL A 376 3.95 -20.02 24.48
CA VAL A 376 5.17 -19.59 25.19
C VAL A 376 5.18 -20.24 26.57
N GLU A 377 6.23 -21.01 26.85
CA GLU A 377 6.38 -21.73 28.11
C GLU A 377 6.67 -20.80 29.30
N ASP A 378 6.60 -21.36 30.50
CA ASP A 378 6.85 -20.62 31.74
C ASP A 378 8.31 -20.16 31.86
N ASN A 379 8.52 -18.99 32.47
CA ASN A 379 9.85 -18.41 32.79
C ASN A 379 10.70 -18.00 31.57
N VAL A 380 10.05 -17.51 30.50
CA VAL A 380 10.69 -17.03 29.26
C VAL A 380 10.86 -15.51 29.23
#